data_AF-A0A2K8T7C6-F1
#
_entry.id   AF-A0A2K8T7C6-F1
#
_cell.length_a   1.000
_cell.length_b   1.000
_cell.length_c   1.000
_cell.angle_alpha   90.00
_cell.angle_beta   90.00
_cell.angle_gamma   90.00
#
_symmetry.space_group_name_H-M   'P 1'
#
loop_
_entity.id
_entity.type
_entity.pdbx_description
1 polymer ?
#
loop_
_entity_poly.entity_id
_entity_poly.type
_entity_poly.pdbx_seq_one_letter_code
_entity_poly.pdbx_strand_id
1 'polypeptide(L)'
;MSSFFDVRKKDSTGNRFQINEMASPEIDLNSPAQEDTPTDYLVVYSEQTNPEQPGVVMVNWTEFPVNRGQTPTLRFTNSESNFDPITVSNTKVLRSATKIPLEQLNAADLPPTTEGFVAVPSANGSVAPGQTTSTVPLTNIPVTGTPLLDGIVSFNGTSDFLEIPKNENLNFGTGDLSISAWVKTTSTSGIEVILDKRVETTGPVQGYSLSNYFGSLLLQLADGVGNQFTNYVSNISIADGNWHHVAVTVDRDHWMAVVGILME
;
A
#
# COMPACT_ATOMS: atom_id res chain seq x y z
N MET A 1 5.20 22.60 -3.12
CA MET A 1 4.63 21.47 -3.87
C MET A 1 5.74 20.47 -4.06
N SER A 2 5.51 19.22 -3.66
CA SER A 2 6.36 18.09 -4.03
C SER A 2 5.48 17.09 -4.78
N SER A 3 6.02 16.50 -5.84
CA SER A 3 5.33 15.52 -6.68
C SER A 3 6.21 14.29 -6.84
N PHE A 4 5.58 13.12 -6.75
CA PHE A 4 6.23 11.83 -7.01
C PHE A 4 5.35 11.04 -7.98
N PHE A 5 5.98 10.44 -8.98
CA PHE A 5 5.30 9.76 -10.07
C PHE A 5 5.72 8.31 -10.09
N ASP A 6 4.73 7.41 -10.18
CA ASP A 6 4.97 5.97 -10.28
C ASP A 6 4.20 5.41 -11.48
N VAL A 7 4.89 4.64 -12.32
CA VAL A 7 4.32 4.07 -13.55
C VAL A 7 3.99 2.61 -13.28
N ARG A 8 2.70 2.28 -13.14
CA ARG A 8 2.26 0.91 -12.79
C ARG A 8 2.32 -0.10 -13.94
N LYS A 9 2.73 0.29 -15.16
CA LYS A 9 3.05 -0.67 -16.24
C LYS A 9 4.21 -0.18 -17.09
N LYS A 10 5.32 -0.93 -17.11
CA LYS A 10 6.25 -0.90 -18.24
C LYS A 10 5.48 -1.40 -19.47
N ASP A 11 5.50 -0.63 -20.54
CA ASP A 11 5.26 -1.19 -21.86
C ASP A 11 6.24 -2.35 -22.08
N SER A 12 5.86 -3.36 -22.87
CA SER A 12 6.79 -4.43 -23.26
C SER A 12 7.93 -3.93 -24.16
N THR A 13 7.94 -2.63 -24.48
CA THR A 13 8.84 -1.96 -25.42
C THR A 13 9.89 -1.07 -24.77
N GLY A 14 9.84 -0.81 -23.46
CA GLY A 14 10.88 -0.10 -22.73
C GLY A 14 11.02 1.39 -23.05
N ASN A 15 9.97 2.05 -23.55
CA ASN A 15 10.03 3.49 -23.82
C ASN A 15 9.97 4.31 -22.52
N ARG A 16 10.68 5.44 -22.51
CA ARG A 16 10.68 6.40 -21.40
C ARG A 16 9.39 7.22 -21.43
N PHE A 17 8.55 7.04 -20.41
CA PHE A 17 7.35 7.84 -20.15
C PHE A 17 7.71 9.31 -19.93
N GLN A 18 7.03 10.25 -20.60
CA GLN A 18 7.22 11.69 -20.38
C GLN A 18 6.14 12.23 -19.43
N ILE A 19 6.58 12.94 -18.38
CA ILE A 19 5.72 13.61 -17.38
C ILE A 19 4.74 14.60 -18.04
N ASN A 20 5.11 15.11 -19.22
CA ASN A 20 4.36 16.12 -19.97
C ASN A 20 3.01 15.60 -20.51
N GLU A 21 2.76 14.29 -20.51
CA GLU A 21 1.48 13.72 -20.97
C GLU A 21 0.44 13.53 -19.83
N MET A 22 0.65 14.13 -18.64
CA MET A 22 -0.26 13.96 -17.50
C MET A 22 -0.99 15.25 -17.12
N ALA A 23 -2.23 15.09 -16.65
CA ALA A 23 -2.96 16.16 -16.02
C ALA A 23 -2.40 16.41 -14.60
N SER A 24 -2.03 17.66 -14.32
CA SER A 24 -1.49 18.05 -13.01
C SER A 24 -2.62 18.39 -12.04
N PRO A 25 -2.64 17.83 -10.82
CA PRO A 25 -3.54 18.30 -9.78
C PRO A 25 -3.11 19.69 -9.31
N GLU A 26 -4.09 20.55 -9.07
CA GLU A 26 -3.91 21.87 -8.50
C GLU A 26 -4.85 22.07 -7.32
N ILE A 27 -4.36 22.76 -6.28
CA ILE A 27 -5.14 23.14 -5.12
C ILE A 27 -5.25 24.66 -5.07
N ASP A 28 -6.48 25.15 -5.09
CA ASP A 28 -6.78 26.54 -4.75
C ASP A 28 -7.16 26.62 -3.26
N LEU A 29 -6.60 27.60 -2.56
CA LEU A 29 -6.88 27.88 -1.15
C LEU A 29 -7.79 29.10 -1.04
N ASN A 30 -8.81 29.02 -0.18
CA ASN A 30 -9.78 30.10 0.03
C ASN A 30 -9.17 31.36 0.70
N SER A 31 -7.89 31.33 1.08
CA SER A 31 -7.12 32.46 1.62
C SER A 31 -5.61 32.21 1.45
N PRO A 32 -4.78 33.26 1.31
CA PRO A 32 -3.32 33.10 1.28
C PRO A 32 -2.79 32.48 2.58
N ALA A 33 -1.67 31.77 2.49
CA ALA A 33 -1.03 31.14 3.63
C ALA A 33 -0.51 32.20 4.63
N GLN A 34 -0.79 32.03 5.93
CA GLN A 34 -0.10 32.78 6.98
C GLN A 34 1.15 32.00 7.40
N GLU A 35 2.29 32.68 7.47
CA GLU A 35 3.62 32.06 7.64
C GLU A 35 3.84 31.32 8.97
N ASP A 36 2.94 31.47 9.96
CA ASP A 36 3.10 30.92 11.33
C ASP A 36 2.01 29.92 11.78
N THR A 37 1.10 29.49 10.90
CA THR A 37 0.06 28.50 11.27
C THR A 37 0.55 27.05 11.16
N PRO A 38 0.07 26.12 12.01
CA PRO A 38 0.32 24.69 11.81
C PRO A 38 -0.23 24.24 10.46
N THR A 39 0.64 23.66 9.62
CA THR A 39 0.33 23.17 8.28
C THR A 39 -0.01 21.68 8.35
N ASP A 40 -1.15 21.30 7.78
CA ASP A 40 -1.44 19.91 7.42
C ASP A 40 -0.96 19.66 5.99
N TYR A 41 -0.85 18.39 5.61
CA TYR A 41 -0.40 17.94 4.30
C TYR A 41 -1.55 17.22 3.59
N LEU A 42 -1.92 17.73 2.43
CA LEU A 42 -2.94 17.15 1.58
C LEU A 42 -2.28 16.35 0.47
N VAL A 43 -2.50 15.04 0.45
CA VAL A 43 -2.01 14.14 -0.58
C VAL A 43 -3.14 13.79 -1.53
N VAL A 44 -2.93 14.06 -2.82
CA VAL A 44 -3.84 13.72 -3.91
C VAL A 44 -3.29 12.50 -4.65
N TYR A 45 -4.13 11.47 -4.75
CA TYR A 45 -3.91 10.29 -5.57
C TYR A 45 -4.85 10.34 -6.77
N SER A 46 -4.34 10.02 -7.96
CA SER A 46 -5.17 9.79 -9.15
C SER A 46 -4.52 8.79 -10.09
N GLU A 47 -5.34 8.00 -10.78
CA GLU A 47 -4.96 7.22 -11.95
C GLU A 47 -5.22 8.03 -13.21
N GLN A 48 -4.36 7.90 -14.22
CA GLN A 48 -4.48 8.63 -15.48
C GLN A 48 -4.22 7.72 -16.67
N THR A 49 -5.05 7.84 -17.70
CA THR A 49 -4.88 7.13 -18.97
C THR A 49 -4.81 8.10 -20.14
N ASN A 50 -3.95 7.76 -21.09
CA ASN A 50 -3.80 8.43 -22.38
C ASN A 50 -4.40 7.51 -23.47
N PRO A 51 -5.37 7.98 -24.29
CA PRO A 51 -5.93 7.23 -25.42
C PRO A 51 -4.89 6.71 -26.42
N GLU A 52 -3.77 7.42 -26.61
CA GLU A 52 -2.65 7.01 -27.46
C GLU A 52 -1.83 5.84 -26.89
N GLN A 53 -2.00 5.54 -25.59
CA GLN A 53 -1.34 4.43 -24.90
C GLN A 53 -2.36 3.48 -24.26
N PRO A 54 -3.19 2.81 -25.08
CA PRO A 54 -4.24 1.94 -24.58
C PRO A 54 -3.64 0.79 -23.74
N GLY A 55 -3.97 0.76 -22.45
CA GLY A 55 -3.52 -0.26 -21.51
C GLY A 55 -2.47 0.21 -20.48
N VAL A 56 -1.98 1.44 -20.60
CA VAL A 56 -1.12 2.08 -19.60
C VAL A 56 -1.96 2.90 -18.64
N VAL A 57 -1.80 2.65 -17.34
CA VAL A 57 -2.36 3.46 -16.26
C VAL A 57 -1.19 4.09 -15.52
N MET A 58 -1.12 5.41 -15.54
CA MET A 58 -0.14 6.19 -14.77
C MET A 58 -0.74 6.54 -13.41
N VAL A 59 0.08 6.50 -12.36
CA VAL A 59 -0.34 6.89 -11.01
C VAL A 59 0.38 8.18 -10.63
N ASN A 60 -0.40 9.16 -10.18
CA ASN A 60 0.11 10.45 -9.75
C ASN A 60 -0.15 10.65 -8.24
N TRP A 61 0.92 10.97 -7.51
CA TRP A 61 0.89 11.39 -6.11
C TRP A 61 1.43 12.81 -5.99
N THR A 62 0.61 13.72 -5.46
CA THR A 62 1.03 15.10 -5.23
C THR A 62 0.68 15.56 -3.82
N GLU A 63 1.64 16.18 -3.13
CA GLU A 63 1.46 16.74 -1.79
C GLU A 63 1.40 18.27 -1.84
N PHE A 64 0.39 18.81 -1.15
CA PHE A 64 0.17 20.23 -0.96
C PHE A 64 0.16 20.59 0.53
N PRO A 65 0.90 21.62 0.97
CA PRO A 65 0.70 22.19 2.30
C PRO A 65 -0.67 22.88 2.35
N VAL A 66 -1.43 22.64 3.41
CA VAL A 66 -2.75 23.26 3.65
C VAL A 66 -2.83 23.70 5.11
N ASN A 67 -3.17 24.96 5.36
CA ASN A 67 -3.30 25.43 6.74
C ASN A 67 -4.54 24.83 7.41
N ARG A 68 -4.45 24.57 8.72
CA ARG A 68 -5.60 24.10 9.51
C ARG A 68 -6.78 25.08 9.39
N GLY A 69 -7.98 24.53 9.20
CA GLY A 69 -9.21 25.31 9.01
C GLY A 69 -9.48 25.75 7.56
N GLN A 70 -8.56 25.56 6.62
CA GLN A 70 -8.84 25.77 5.20
C GLN A 70 -9.62 24.59 4.59
N THR A 71 -10.52 24.93 3.68
CA THR A 71 -11.23 23.98 2.81
C THR A 71 -10.69 24.15 1.39
N PRO A 72 -9.66 23.38 0.99
CA PRO A 72 -9.09 23.48 -0.35
C PRO A 72 -10.07 23.01 -1.43
N THR A 73 -9.90 23.50 -2.65
CA THR A 73 -10.57 22.94 -3.83
C THR A 73 -9.55 22.30 -4.77
N LEU A 74 -9.90 21.13 -5.33
CA LEU A 74 -9.09 20.38 -6.27
C LEU A 74 -9.57 20.61 -7.71
N ARG A 75 -8.63 20.76 -8.63
CA ARG A 75 -8.85 20.69 -10.08
C ARG A 75 -7.67 20.00 -10.76
N PHE A 76 -7.86 19.58 -12.01
CA PHE A 76 -6.82 19.00 -12.85
C PHE A 76 -6.62 19.85 -14.09
N THR A 77 -5.37 20.12 -14.45
CA THR A 77 -5.01 20.87 -15.65
C THR A 77 -4.20 19.99 -16.59
N ASN A 78 -4.63 19.86 -17.83
CA ASN A 78 -3.80 19.37 -18.92
C ASN A 78 -3.17 20.59 -19.59
N SER A 79 -1.98 20.97 -19.14
CA SER A 79 -1.33 22.22 -19.56
C SER A 79 -0.82 22.20 -20.99
N GLU A 80 -0.70 21.01 -21.58
CA GLU A 80 -0.17 20.86 -22.92
C GLU A 80 -1.27 20.96 -23.97
N SER A 81 -1.18 21.94 -24.86
CA SER A 81 -2.22 22.25 -25.84
C SER A 81 -2.20 21.34 -27.08
N ASN A 82 -1.12 20.57 -27.28
CA ASN A 82 -0.85 19.84 -28.52
C ASN A 82 -0.96 18.31 -28.39
N PHE A 83 -1.46 17.81 -27.26
CA PHE A 83 -1.54 16.37 -26.96
C PHE A 83 -2.99 15.89 -26.93
N ASP A 84 -3.21 14.64 -26.57
CA ASP A 84 -4.53 14.04 -26.42
C ASP A 84 -5.21 14.38 -25.08
N PRO A 85 -6.54 14.21 -25.00
CA PRO A 85 -7.25 14.29 -23.73
C PRO A 85 -6.77 13.23 -22.74
N ILE A 86 -6.51 13.63 -21.49
CA ILE A 86 -6.15 12.71 -20.41
C ILE A 86 -7.38 12.37 -19.60
N THR A 87 -7.60 11.09 -19.32
CA THR A 87 -8.68 10.68 -18.43
C THR A 87 -8.14 10.49 -17.02
N VAL A 88 -8.67 11.25 -16.06
CA VAL A 88 -8.38 11.13 -14.64
C VAL A 88 -9.43 10.22 -13.99
N SER A 89 -8.99 9.20 -13.26
CA SER A 89 -9.83 8.23 -12.57
C SER A 89 -9.30 7.91 -11.17
N ASN A 90 -10.14 7.20 -10.39
CA ASN A 90 -9.79 6.72 -9.05
C ASN A 90 -9.25 7.81 -8.10
N THR A 91 -9.71 9.06 -8.25
CA THR A 91 -9.19 10.17 -7.42
C THR A 91 -9.51 9.97 -5.95
N LYS A 92 -8.48 10.05 -5.10
CA LYS A 92 -8.58 9.96 -3.65
C LYS A 92 -7.73 11.02 -2.99
N VAL A 93 -8.11 11.43 -1.78
CA VAL A 93 -7.42 12.47 -1.03
C VAL A 93 -7.22 12.05 0.42
N LEU A 94 -6.03 12.29 0.94
CA LEU A 94 -5.67 12.12 2.35
C LEU A 94 -5.23 13.48 2.91
N ARG A 95 -5.63 13.80 4.14
CA ARG A 95 -5.14 14.96 4.88
C ARG A 95 -4.43 14.48 6.13
N SER A 96 -3.16 14.85 6.28
CA SER A 96 -2.29 14.39 7.37
C SER A 96 -1.74 15.55 8.18
N ALA A 97 -1.66 15.39 9.50
CA ALA A 97 -1.03 16.39 10.37
C ALA A 97 0.51 16.40 10.27
N THR A 98 1.10 15.34 9.70
CA THR A 98 2.54 15.19 9.48
C THR A 98 2.83 15.06 7.99
N LYS A 99 4.00 15.54 7.55
CA LYS A 99 4.43 15.42 6.16
C LYS A 99 4.50 13.95 5.77
N ILE A 100 4.04 13.61 4.57
CA ILE A 100 4.13 12.24 4.06
C ILE A 100 5.24 12.19 3.01
N PRO A 101 6.28 11.36 3.22
CA PRO A 101 7.31 11.15 2.20
C PRO A 101 6.66 10.49 0.96
N LEU A 102 6.51 11.25 -0.13
CA LEU A 102 5.79 10.78 -1.32
C LEU A 102 6.46 9.57 -1.98
N GLU A 103 7.78 9.45 -1.84
CA GLU A 103 8.57 8.29 -2.27
C GLU A 103 8.20 6.99 -1.56
N GLN A 104 7.66 7.10 -0.33
CA GLN A 104 7.12 5.97 0.43
C GLN A 104 5.66 5.65 0.05
N LEU A 105 4.99 6.55 -0.68
CA LEU A 105 3.64 6.34 -1.21
C LEU A 105 3.62 5.72 -2.61
N ASN A 106 4.76 5.25 -3.11
CA ASN A 106 4.79 4.60 -4.42
C ASN A 106 3.76 3.46 -4.44
N ALA A 107 3.00 3.40 -5.53
CA ALA A 107 1.80 2.60 -5.58
C ALA A 107 2.16 1.10 -5.61
N ALA A 108 3.41 0.76 -5.87
CA ALA A 108 3.91 -0.58 -5.66
C ALA A 108 3.95 -0.91 -4.15
N ASP A 109 4.45 -0.06 -3.26
CA ASP A 109 4.84 -0.39 -1.89
C ASP A 109 3.82 -0.03 -0.80
N LEU A 110 2.64 0.45 -1.16
CA LEU A 110 1.54 0.62 -0.21
C LEU A 110 0.56 -0.56 -0.27
N PRO A 111 0.20 -1.19 0.85
CA PRO A 111 -1.00 -2.03 0.88
C PRO A 111 -2.17 -1.23 0.33
N PRO A 112 -3.27 -1.87 -0.10
CA PRO A 112 -4.52 -1.16 -0.31
C PRO A 112 -5.07 -0.66 1.04
N THR A 113 -4.33 0.21 1.73
CA THR A 113 -4.80 0.98 2.86
C THR A 113 -5.75 2.03 2.30
N THR A 114 -7.01 1.63 2.20
CA THR A 114 -8.15 2.53 2.09
C THR A 114 -8.32 3.38 3.34
N GLU A 115 -7.56 3.10 4.41
CA GLU A 115 -7.55 3.92 5.61
C GLU A 115 -7.10 5.36 5.31
N GLY A 116 -7.88 6.33 5.78
CA GLY A 116 -7.59 7.76 5.65
C GLY A 116 -7.84 8.39 4.26
N PHE A 117 -7.80 7.61 3.17
CA PHE A 117 -8.08 8.13 1.82
C PHE A 117 -9.58 8.24 1.56
N VAL A 118 -10.05 9.46 1.32
CA VAL A 118 -11.43 9.75 0.93
C VAL A 118 -11.53 9.79 -0.59
N ALA A 119 -12.44 9.02 -1.17
CA ALA A 119 -12.70 9.05 -2.61
C ALA A 119 -13.35 10.38 -3.04
N VAL A 120 -12.85 10.95 -4.14
CA VAL A 120 -13.35 12.21 -4.72
C VAL A 120 -13.78 11.98 -6.16
N PRO A 121 -14.86 11.19 -6.40
CA PRO A 121 -15.25 10.81 -7.76
C PRO A 121 -15.68 11.99 -8.62
N SER A 122 -16.15 13.10 -8.01
CA SER A 122 -16.51 14.33 -8.72
C SER A 122 -15.31 15.04 -9.36
N ALA A 123 -14.08 14.69 -8.99
CA ALA A 123 -12.87 15.20 -9.63
C ALA A 123 -12.39 14.35 -10.82
N ASN A 124 -12.99 13.17 -11.03
CA ASN A 124 -12.67 12.32 -12.18
C ASN A 124 -13.30 12.88 -13.46
N GLY A 125 -12.68 12.57 -14.61
CA GLY A 125 -13.17 12.97 -15.91
C GLY A 125 -12.06 13.11 -16.95
N SER A 126 -12.46 13.41 -18.18
CA SER A 126 -11.52 13.73 -19.25
C SER A 126 -11.11 15.20 -19.18
N VAL A 127 -9.81 15.47 -19.28
CA VAL A 127 -9.22 16.81 -19.32
C VAL A 127 -8.65 17.03 -20.70
N ALA A 128 -9.35 17.86 -21.49
CA ALA A 128 -8.95 18.19 -22.84
C ALA A 128 -7.63 19.00 -22.86
N PRO A 129 -6.88 18.97 -23.97
CA PRO A 129 -5.60 19.68 -24.10
C PRO A 129 -5.74 21.18 -23.86
N GLY A 130 -4.84 21.74 -23.06
CA GLY A 130 -4.86 23.16 -22.66
C GLY A 130 -6.06 23.55 -21.79
N GLN A 131 -6.79 22.60 -21.21
CA GLN A 131 -7.95 22.86 -20.34
C GLN A 131 -7.70 22.48 -18.89
N THR A 132 -8.51 23.08 -18.02
CA THR A 132 -8.57 22.80 -16.59
C THR A 132 -9.98 22.38 -16.21
N THR A 133 -10.12 21.36 -15.35
CA THR A 133 -11.43 20.91 -14.87
C THR A 133 -12.08 21.93 -13.94
N SER A 134 -13.40 21.76 -13.72
CA SER A 134 -14.09 22.53 -12.68
C SER A 134 -13.54 22.20 -11.29
N THR A 135 -13.55 23.19 -10.40
CA THR A 135 -13.08 23.02 -9.03
C THR A 135 -14.02 22.15 -8.21
N VAL A 136 -13.43 21.25 -7.41
CA VAL A 136 -14.15 20.35 -6.50
C VAL A 136 -13.76 20.68 -5.06
N PRO A 137 -14.71 21.07 -4.20
CA PRO A 137 -14.40 21.36 -2.81
C PRO A 137 -14.11 20.09 -2.01
N LEU A 138 -12.97 20.07 -1.31
CA LEU A 138 -12.54 18.96 -0.47
C LEU A 138 -13.11 19.11 0.95
N THR A 139 -14.44 18.96 1.04
CA THR A 139 -15.17 18.98 2.31
C THR A 139 -15.07 17.64 3.03
N ASN A 140 -15.09 17.65 4.36
CA ASN A 140 -15.11 16.45 5.21
C ASN A 140 -13.93 15.49 5.02
N ILE A 141 -12.75 15.97 4.65
CA ILE A 141 -11.53 15.17 4.67
C ILE A 141 -10.98 15.14 6.10
N PRO A 142 -11.05 14.01 6.83
CA PRO A 142 -10.54 13.93 8.18
C PRO A 142 -9.02 14.11 8.19
N VAL A 143 -8.50 14.76 9.23
CA VAL A 143 -7.06 14.88 9.45
C VAL A 143 -6.57 13.64 10.19
N THR A 144 -5.68 12.86 9.58
CA THR A 144 -5.02 11.72 10.23
C THR A 144 -3.79 12.18 11.00
N GLY A 145 -3.60 11.64 12.21
CA GLY A 145 -2.58 12.09 13.17
C GLY A 145 -1.24 11.35 13.12
N THR A 146 -1.15 10.25 12.38
CA THR A 146 0.06 9.45 12.18
C THR A 146 0.25 9.20 10.68
N PRO A 147 1.48 9.18 10.16
CA PRO A 147 1.74 8.77 8.79
C PRO A 147 1.01 7.45 8.53
N LEU A 148 0.28 7.37 7.42
CA LEU A 148 -0.35 6.15 6.92
C LEU A 148 0.65 4.97 6.78
N LEU A 149 1.94 5.30 6.84
CA LEU A 149 3.12 4.48 6.66
C LEU A 149 3.65 3.87 7.97
N ASP A 150 3.16 4.31 9.15
CA ASP A 150 3.63 3.81 10.45
C ASP A 150 3.34 2.31 10.66
N GLY A 151 2.51 1.69 9.80
CA GLY A 151 2.21 0.26 9.78
C GLY A 151 2.90 -0.55 8.67
N ILE A 152 3.72 0.08 7.82
CA ILE A 152 4.40 -0.57 6.70
C ILE A 152 5.88 -0.68 7.01
N VAL A 153 6.39 -1.91 7.01
CA VAL A 153 7.81 -2.18 7.21
C VAL A 153 8.35 -2.86 5.96
N SER A 154 9.40 -2.28 5.37
CA SER A 154 10.16 -2.91 4.30
C SER A 154 11.37 -3.64 4.89
N PHE A 155 11.63 -4.84 4.39
CA PHE A 155 12.74 -5.68 4.83
C PHE A 155 13.69 -5.90 3.65
N ASN A 156 15.00 -5.75 3.89
CA ASN A 156 16.02 -5.94 2.84
C ASN A 156 16.23 -7.41 2.39
N GLY A 157 15.47 -8.35 2.93
CA GLY A 157 15.55 -9.78 2.61
C GLY A 157 16.78 -10.51 3.18
N THR A 158 17.59 -9.86 4.02
CA THR A 158 18.83 -10.44 4.57
C THR A 158 18.97 -10.30 6.09
N SER A 159 18.82 -9.09 6.64
CA SER A 159 19.13 -8.79 8.05
C SER A 159 18.02 -8.07 8.79
N ASP A 160 17.06 -7.48 8.08
CA ASP A 160 16.04 -6.66 8.71
C ASP A 160 14.98 -7.56 9.36
N PHE A 161 14.63 -7.23 10.60
CA PHE A 161 13.51 -7.83 11.31
C PHE A 161 12.95 -6.82 12.31
N LEU A 162 11.68 -7.01 12.67
CA LEU A 162 11.07 -6.36 13.81
C LEU A 162 10.87 -7.40 14.90
N GLU A 163 11.40 -7.13 16.09
CA GLU A 163 11.24 -8.01 17.23
C GLU A 163 10.13 -7.51 18.14
N ILE A 164 9.14 -8.36 18.39
CA ILE A 164 8.18 -8.17 19.45
C ILE A 164 8.80 -8.78 20.71
N PRO A 165 8.99 -8.01 21.81
CA PRO A 165 9.52 -8.55 23.05
C PRO A 165 8.71 -9.75 23.52
N LYS A 166 9.40 -10.71 24.15
CA LYS A 166 8.80 -11.95 24.65
C LYS A 166 7.48 -11.67 25.38
N ASN A 167 6.41 -12.29 24.90
CA ASN A 167 5.08 -12.20 25.48
C ASN A 167 4.46 -13.59 25.58
N GLU A 168 4.11 -14.02 26.79
CA GLU A 168 3.51 -15.33 27.06
C GLU A 168 2.11 -15.46 26.43
N ASN A 169 1.40 -14.35 26.18
CA ASN A 169 0.09 -14.37 25.51
C ASN A 169 0.18 -14.79 24.03
N LEU A 170 1.38 -14.80 23.44
CA LEU A 170 1.62 -15.29 22.08
C LEU A 170 1.99 -16.80 22.08
N ASN A 171 1.99 -17.46 23.24
CA ASN A 171 2.22 -18.89 23.35
C ASN A 171 0.87 -19.63 23.31
N PHE A 172 0.35 -19.83 22.10
CA PHE A 172 -0.95 -20.50 21.89
C PHE A 172 -0.95 -21.98 22.29
N GLY A 173 0.21 -22.63 22.38
CA GLY A 173 0.32 -24.04 22.77
C GLY A 173 -0.53 -24.95 21.88
N THR A 174 -1.48 -25.66 22.49
CA THR A 174 -2.45 -26.52 21.80
C THR A 174 -3.80 -25.84 21.55
N GLY A 175 -3.94 -24.55 21.85
CA GLY A 175 -5.15 -23.77 21.57
C GLY A 175 -5.21 -23.32 20.12
N ASP A 176 -6.37 -22.83 19.70
CA ASP A 176 -6.57 -22.29 18.36
C ASP A 176 -5.81 -20.97 18.19
N LEU A 177 -5.46 -20.65 16.94
CA LEU A 177 -4.84 -19.36 16.62
C LEU A 177 -5.20 -18.90 15.21
N SER A 178 -5.12 -17.60 14.99
CA SER A 178 -5.22 -16.99 13.66
C SER A 178 -4.07 -16.00 13.48
N ILE A 179 -3.48 -15.98 12.29
CA ILE A 179 -2.44 -15.03 11.89
C ILE A 179 -2.87 -14.38 10.59
N SER A 180 -2.79 -13.06 10.49
CA SER A 180 -3.07 -12.31 9.26
C SER A 180 -2.05 -11.21 9.04
N ALA A 181 -1.71 -10.95 7.78
CA ALA A 181 -0.80 -9.89 7.37
C ALA A 181 -1.12 -9.40 5.95
N TRP A 182 -0.81 -8.14 5.68
CA TRP A 182 -0.60 -7.67 4.31
C TRP A 182 0.85 -7.92 3.93
N VAL A 183 1.09 -8.57 2.79
CA VAL A 183 2.43 -8.88 2.29
C VAL A 183 2.58 -8.51 0.84
N LYS A 184 3.76 -8.07 0.45
CA LYS A 184 4.14 -7.87 -0.95
C LYS A 184 5.56 -8.41 -1.16
N THR A 185 5.71 -9.30 -2.13
CA THR A 185 7.02 -9.87 -2.48
C THR A 185 7.05 -10.23 -3.96
N THR A 186 8.25 -10.28 -4.54
CA THR A 186 8.51 -10.87 -5.86
C THR A 186 9.38 -12.13 -5.75
N SER A 187 9.69 -12.54 -4.52
CA SER A 187 10.65 -13.60 -4.27
C SER A 187 10.01 -14.97 -4.45
N THR A 188 10.62 -15.75 -5.33
CA THR A 188 10.21 -17.11 -5.66
C THR A 188 11.26 -18.14 -5.24
N SER A 189 12.23 -17.74 -4.41
CA SER A 189 13.36 -18.58 -4.02
C SER A 189 13.52 -18.69 -2.52
N GLY A 190 13.67 -19.93 -2.03
CA GLY A 190 13.99 -20.18 -0.63
C GLY A 190 12.80 -19.95 0.30
N ILE A 191 13.12 -19.56 1.55
CA ILE A 191 12.16 -19.31 2.62
C ILE A 191 12.39 -17.90 3.13
N GLU A 192 11.36 -17.06 3.05
CA GLU A 192 11.34 -15.72 3.64
C GLU A 192 10.29 -15.69 4.74
N VAL A 193 10.74 -15.37 5.96
CA VAL A 193 9.87 -15.37 7.13
C VAL A 193 9.03 -14.10 7.14
N ILE A 194 7.71 -14.28 7.24
CA ILE A 194 6.74 -13.18 7.47
C ILE A 194 6.57 -12.99 8.99
N LEU A 195 6.44 -14.08 9.73
CA LEU A 195 6.34 -14.09 11.19
C LEU A 195 6.97 -15.38 11.70
N ASP A 196 7.84 -15.29 12.72
CA ASP A 196 8.39 -16.46 13.39
C ASP A 196 8.25 -16.33 14.92
N LYS A 197 7.62 -17.32 15.53
CA LYS A 197 7.51 -17.48 16.98
C LYS A 197 7.97 -18.87 17.43
N ARG A 198 8.96 -19.42 16.73
CA ARG A 198 9.58 -20.71 17.04
C ARG A 198 10.78 -20.55 17.96
N VAL A 199 11.07 -21.62 18.70
CA VAL A 199 12.32 -21.82 19.42
C VAL A 199 13.11 -22.90 18.67
N GLU A 200 14.30 -22.57 18.15
CA GLU A 200 15.08 -23.49 17.27
C GLU A 200 16.54 -23.72 17.70
N THR A 201 16.98 -23.19 18.86
CA THR A 201 18.41 -22.92 19.07
C THR A 201 19.23 -24.06 19.68
N THR A 202 18.67 -25.20 20.10
CA THR A 202 19.39 -26.45 20.50
C THR A 202 18.51 -27.53 21.15
N GLY A 203 17.21 -27.27 21.33
CA GLY A 203 16.23 -28.21 21.88
C GLY A 203 15.10 -28.52 20.89
N PRO A 204 14.03 -29.16 21.36
CA PRO A 204 12.89 -29.45 20.51
C PRO A 204 12.32 -28.19 19.86
N VAL A 205 12.01 -28.29 18.56
CA VAL A 205 11.42 -27.15 17.84
C VAL A 205 9.99 -26.98 18.33
N GLN A 206 9.65 -25.78 18.78
CA GLN A 206 8.32 -25.48 19.30
C GLN A 206 7.86 -24.12 18.81
N GLY A 207 6.59 -24.04 18.39
CA GLY A 207 5.94 -22.78 18.04
C GLY A 207 5.34 -22.81 16.64
N TYR A 208 5.29 -21.64 16.01
CA TYR A 208 4.67 -21.46 14.71
C TYR A 208 5.43 -20.42 13.87
N SER A 209 5.40 -20.58 12.56
CA SER A 209 5.96 -19.62 11.61
C SER A 209 5.06 -19.51 10.37
N LEU A 210 4.91 -18.28 9.88
CA LEU A 210 4.29 -17.96 8.60
C LEU A 210 5.38 -17.45 7.67
N SER A 211 5.50 -18.02 6.48
CA SER A 211 6.59 -17.71 5.55
C SER A 211 6.12 -17.71 4.10
N ASN A 212 6.84 -16.99 3.24
CA ASN A 212 6.86 -17.20 1.80
C ASN A 212 7.84 -18.35 1.48
N TYR A 213 7.33 -19.44 0.92
CA TYR A 213 8.07 -20.65 0.54
C TYR A 213 8.01 -20.82 -0.98
N PHE A 214 9.10 -20.48 -1.66
CA PHE A 214 9.18 -20.52 -3.14
C PHE A 214 7.99 -19.81 -3.83
N GLY A 215 7.56 -18.67 -3.28
CA GLY A 215 6.44 -17.88 -3.78
C GLY A 215 5.08 -18.24 -3.19
N SER A 216 4.93 -19.37 -2.48
CA SER A 216 3.67 -19.82 -1.89
C SER A 216 3.65 -19.64 -0.38
N LEU A 217 2.48 -19.39 0.20
CA LEU A 217 2.35 -19.25 1.66
C LEU A 217 2.60 -20.60 2.37
N LEU A 218 3.45 -20.59 3.40
CA LEU A 218 3.76 -21.72 4.27
C LEU A 218 3.42 -21.38 5.71
N LEU A 219 2.59 -22.20 6.34
CA LEU A 219 2.46 -22.29 7.79
C LEU A 219 3.28 -23.49 8.28
N GLN A 220 4.17 -23.25 9.24
CA GLN A 220 4.87 -24.31 9.96
C GLN A 220 4.42 -24.35 11.42
N LEU A 221 4.14 -25.55 11.92
CA LEU A 221 3.80 -25.81 13.32
C LEU A 221 4.76 -26.85 13.92
N ALA A 222 5.21 -26.60 15.14
CA ALA A 222 6.07 -27.52 15.88
C ALA A 222 5.60 -27.65 17.33
N ASP A 223 5.58 -28.88 17.83
CA ASP A 223 4.96 -29.25 19.11
C ASP A 223 5.94 -29.35 20.29
N GLY A 224 7.24 -29.14 20.03
CA GLY A 224 8.28 -29.33 21.04
C GLY A 224 8.68 -30.79 21.26
N VAL A 225 8.42 -31.68 20.28
CA VAL A 225 8.87 -33.08 20.31
C VAL A 225 10.01 -33.29 19.30
N GLY A 226 11.23 -33.36 19.82
CA GLY A 226 12.44 -33.48 18.99
C GLY A 226 12.59 -32.31 18.01
N ASN A 227 13.39 -32.50 16.96
CA ASN A 227 13.70 -31.44 16.01
C ASN A 227 12.78 -31.47 14.78
N GLN A 228 11.49 -31.76 14.99
CA GLN A 228 10.51 -31.96 13.91
C GLN A 228 9.48 -30.83 13.87
N PHE A 229 8.86 -30.68 12.72
CA PHE A 229 7.79 -29.72 12.45
C PHE A 229 6.89 -30.25 11.33
N THR A 230 5.67 -29.72 11.26
CA THR A 230 4.70 -29.99 10.18
C THR A 230 4.53 -28.74 9.33
N ASN A 231 4.61 -28.90 8.01
CA ASN A 231 4.45 -27.83 7.03
C ASN A 231 3.07 -27.92 6.34
N TYR A 232 2.39 -26.80 6.24
CA TYR A 232 1.14 -26.62 5.51
C TYR A 232 1.37 -25.56 4.42
N VAL A 233 1.47 -26.01 3.17
CA VAL A 233 1.81 -25.15 2.03
C VAL A 233 0.56 -24.86 1.21
N SER A 234 0.31 -23.59 0.93
CA SER A 234 -0.72 -23.15 0.00
C SER A 234 -0.33 -23.45 -1.44
N ASN A 235 -1.30 -23.65 -2.32
CA ASN A 235 -1.09 -23.73 -3.77
C ASN A 235 -1.22 -22.38 -4.48
N ILE A 236 -1.39 -21.29 -3.73
CA ILE A 236 -1.54 -19.93 -4.25
C ILE A 236 -0.22 -19.18 -4.03
N SER A 237 0.29 -18.59 -5.12
CA SER A 237 1.47 -17.74 -5.09
C SER A 237 1.11 -16.33 -4.61
N ILE A 238 1.95 -15.76 -3.75
CA ILE A 238 1.90 -14.37 -3.28
C ILE A 238 3.05 -13.52 -3.86
N ALA A 239 3.88 -14.12 -4.73
CA ALA A 239 5.13 -13.54 -5.23
C ALA A 239 4.99 -12.90 -6.62
N ASP A 240 3.90 -12.16 -6.85
CA ASP A 240 3.62 -11.46 -8.11
C ASP A 240 3.96 -9.96 -8.07
N GLY A 241 4.51 -9.48 -6.96
CA GLY A 241 4.81 -8.07 -6.74
C GLY A 241 3.59 -7.21 -6.40
N ASN A 242 2.42 -7.80 -6.19
CA ASN A 242 1.24 -7.11 -5.67
C ASN A 242 1.09 -7.35 -4.16
N TRP A 243 0.27 -6.53 -3.52
CA TRP A 243 -0.12 -6.74 -2.12
C TRP A 243 -1.16 -7.85 -2.01
N HIS A 244 -0.94 -8.74 -1.04
CA HIS A 244 -1.85 -9.83 -0.70
C HIS A 244 -2.23 -9.73 0.77
N HIS A 245 -3.52 -9.84 1.08
CA HIS A 245 -3.96 -10.10 2.43
C HIS A 245 -3.94 -11.60 2.69
N VAL A 246 -2.96 -12.05 3.46
CA VAL A 246 -2.81 -13.46 3.83
C VAL A 246 -3.39 -13.70 5.21
N ALA A 247 -4.08 -14.82 5.38
CA ALA A 247 -4.59 -15.26 6.67
C ALA A 247 -4.43 -16.78 6.80
N VAL A 248 -4.13 -17.24 8.01
CA VAL A 248 -4.14 -18.66 8.36
C VAL A 248 -4.86 -18.84 9.68
N THR A 249 -5.67 -19.88 9.76
CA THR A 249 -6.38 -20.28 10.99
C THR A 249 -5.99 -21.70 11.34
N VAL A 250 -5.62 -21.93 12.59
CA VAL A 250 -5.40 -23.27 13.12
C VAL A 250 -6.49 -23.52 14.13
N ASP A 251 -7.36 -24.46 13.78
CA ASP A 251 -8.41 -25.01 14.62
C ASP A 251 -7.92 -26.41 15.08
N ARG A 252 -7.92 -26.61 16.39
CA ARG A 252 -7.48 -27.83 17.06
C ARG A 252 -8.62 -28.50 17.85
N ASP A 253 -9.76 -27.83 18.01
CA ASP A 253 -10.95 -28.39 18.66
C ASP A 253 -11.87 -29.13 17.67
N HIS A 254 -11.67 -28.91 16.37
CA HIS A 254 -12.18 -29.72 15.27
C HIS A 254 -11.01 -30.21 14.40
N TRP A 255 -11.13 -31.40 13.79
CA TRP A 255 -10.08 -32.07 13.01
C TRP A 255 -9.84 -31.44 11.62
N MET A 256 -9.92 -30.12 11.52
CA MET A 256 -9.82 -29.36 10.27
C MET A 256 -8.92 -28.13 10.42
N ALA A 257 -7.81 -28.09 9.68
CA ALA A 257 -7.10 -26.84 9.44
C ALA A 257 -7.60 -26.24 8.11
N VAL A 258 -8.12 -25.00 8.13
CA VAL A 258 -8.47 -24.25 6.93
C VAL A 258 -7.38 -23.21 6.65
N VAL A 259 -6.74 -23.31 5.49
CA VAL A 259 -5.86 -22.27 4.95
C VAL A 259 -6.64 -21.58 3.84
N GLY A 260 -6.94 -20.30 4.01
CA GLY A 260 -7.70 -19.51 3.06
C GLY A 260 -6.96 -18.22 2.70
N ILE A 261 -6.97 -17.85 1.42
CA ILE A 261 -6.49 -16.55 0.96
C ILE A 261 -7.70 -15.76 0.49
N LEU A 262 -7.85 -14.55 1.02
CA LEU A 262 -8.77 -13.56 0.48
C LEU A 262 -7.97 -12.72 -0.51
N MET A 263 -8.26 -12.89 -1.80
CA MET A 263 -7.77 -11.98 -2.84
C MET A 263 -8.82 -10.87 -3.00
N GLU A 264 -8.46 -9.65 -2.64
CA GLU A 264 -9.18 -8.43 -3.05
C GLU A 264 -8.29 -7.60 -3.99
#